data_AF-A0A3S8Y2A2-F1
#
_entry.id   AF-A0A3S8Y2A2-F1
#
_cell.length_a   1.000
_cell.length_b   1.000
_cell.length_c   1.000
_cell.angle_alpha   90.00
_cell.angle_beta   90.00
_cell.angle_gamma   90.00
#
_symmetry.space_group_name_H-M   'P 1'
#
loop_
_entity.id
_entity.type
_entity.pdbx_description
1 polymer ?
#
loop_
_entity_poly.entity_id
_entity_poly.type
_entity_poly.pdbx_seq_one_letter_code
_entity_poly.pdbx_strand_id
1 'polypeptide(L)'
;MGAHWVGSEAVSAMALIESLPGGEQHRCGFSPGWSVRAYADTLDLVLFEAAFCFSCHEVRMHGTAVPPALATQFFDAGAPQARALLALLREAAR
;
A
#
# COMPACT_ATOMS: atom_id res chain seq x y z
N MET A 1 16.15 4.10 3.62
CA MET A 1 16.33 3.83 2.18
C MET A 1 14.98 3.33 1.65
N GLY A 2 14.62 3.67 0.42
CA GLY A 2 13.42 3.12 -0.24
C GLY A 2 13.69 2.95 -1.72
N ALA A 3 12.96 2.04 -2.37
CA ALA A 3 13.06 1.83 -3.81
C ALA A 3 12.12 2.75 -4.59
N HIS A 4 12.45 2.99 -5.86
CA HIS A 4 11.60 3.67 -6.82
C HIS A 4 11.27 2.70 -7.96
N TRP A 5 9.98 2.44 -8.18
CA TRP A 5 9.51 1.53 -9.23
C TRP A 5 8.92 2.33 -10.39
N VAL A 6 9.20 1.89 -11.63
CA VAL A 6 8.66 2.50 -12.86
C VAL A 6 8.17 1.42 -13.83
N GLY A 7 7.28 1.80 -14.76
CA GLY A 7 6.81 0.89 -15.81
C GLY A 7 6.18 -0.39 -15.25
N SER A 8 6.65 -1.55 -15.73
CA SER A 8 6.09 -2.86 -15.38
C SER A 8 6.19 -3.20 -13.89
N GLU A 9 7.21 -2.69 -13.19
CA GLU A 9 7.37 -2.89 -11.74
C GLU A 9 6.28 -2.15 -10.97
N ALA A 10 6.03 -0.89 -11.34
CA ALA A 10 4.97 -0.08 -10.75
C ALA A 10 3.58 -0.70 -11.01
N VAL A 11 3.32 -1.17 -12.24
CA VAL A 11 2.07 -1.85 -12.59
C VAL A 11 1.87 -3.11 -11.75
N SER A 12 2.93 -3.90 -11.56
CA SER A 12 2.87 -5.15 -10.78
C SER A 12 2.61 -4.87 -9.30
N ALA A 13 3.25 -3.83 -8.74
CA ALA A 13 3.02 -3.40 -7.36
C ALA A 13 1.57 -2.92 -7.16
N MET A 14 1.04 -2.11 -8.08
CA MET A 14 -0.35 -1.64 -8.04
C MET A 14 -1.36 -2.79 -8.12
N ALA A 15 -1.16 -3.75 -9.04
CA ALA A 15 -2.02 -4.92 -9.15
C ALA A 15 -2.03 -5.78 -7.87
N LEU A 16 -0.90 -5.88 -7.16
CA LEU A 16 -0.84 -6.56 -5.86
C LEU A 16 -1.63 -5.81 -4.78
N ILE A 17 -1.58 -4.47 -4.75
CA ILE A 17 -2.35 -3.65 -3.80
C ILE A 17 -3.86 -3.77 -4.09
N GLU A 18 -4.25 -3.69 -5.35
CA GLU A 18 -5.65 -3.80 -5.77
C GLU A 18 -6.26 -5.19 -5.53
N SER A 19 -5.43 -6.24 -5.56
CA SER A 19 -5.87 -7.63 -5.36
C SER A 19 -5.87 -8.07 -3.90
N LEU A 20 -5.61 -7.17 -2.96
CA LEU A 20 -5.70 -7.50 -1.53
C LEU A 20 -7.14 -7.90 -1.17
N PRO A 21 -7.37 -9.14 -0.72
CA PRO A 21 -8.70 -9.53 -0.29
C PRO A 21 -9.09 -8.75 0.96
N GLY A 22 -10.37 -8.36 1.04
CA GLY A 22 -10.91 -7.65 2.19
C GLY A 22 -10.72 -8.45 3.48
N GLY A 23 -10.47 -7.72 4.59
CA GLY A 23 -10.30 -8.29 5.92
C GLY A 23 -11.20 -7.63 6.96
N GLU A 24 -11.22 -8.19 8.16
CA GLU A 24 -11.89 -7.56 9.30
C GLU A 24 -11.00 -6.47 9.92
N GLN A 25 -11.64 -5.53 10.64
CA GLN A 25 -10.92 -4.49 11.37
C GLN A 25 -10.29 -5.05 12.65
N HIS A 26 -8.97 -4.88 12.79
CA HIS A 26 -8.27 -5.20 14.03
C HIS A 26 -8.03 -3.95 14.88
N ARG A 27 -8.31 -4.02 16.19
CA ARG A 27 -8.17 -2.89 17.12
C ARG A 27 -6.71 -2.71 17.57
N CYS A 28 -5.88 -2.09 16.73
CA CYS A 28 -4.62 -1.50 17.16
C CYS A 28 -4.52 -0.04 16.71
N GLY A 29 -3.75 0.78 17.43
CA GLY A 29 -3.66 2.24 17.25
C GLY A 29 -3.02 2.74 15.94
N PHE A 30 -3.04 1.93 14.86
CA PHE A 30 -2.42 2.18 13.56
C PHE A 30 -1.00 2.74 13.65
N SER A 31 -0.03 1.82 13.78
CA SER A 31 1.39 2.12 13.60
C SER A 31 1.84 1.53 12.26
N PRO A 32 1.72 2.28 11.14
CA PRO A 32 2.08 1.77 9.83
C PRO A 32 3.60 1.54 9.76
N GLY A 33 3.99 0.34 9.33
CA GLY A 33 5.40 0.00 9.14
C GLY A 33 5.89 0.23 7.71
N TRP A 34 4.97 0.40 6.76
CA TRP A 34 5.25 0.46 5.33
C TRP A 34 4.37 1.50 4.65
N SER A 35 4.91 2.19 3.64
CA SER A 35 4.13 3.09 2.79
C SER A 35 4.59 2.99 1.33
N VAL A 36 3.65 3.24 0.42
CA VAL A 36 3.91 3.44 -1.02
C VAL A 36 3.39 4.81 -1.39
N ARG A 37 4.20 5.60 -2.10
CA ARG A 37 3.78 6.88 -2.69
C ARG A 37 3.77 6.77 -4.19
N ALA A 38 2.65 7.13 -4.80
CA ALA A 38 2.52 7.27 -6.24
C ALA A 38 2.65 8.74 -6.63
N TYR A 39 3.37 8.99 -7.72
CA TYR A 39 3.57 10.31 -8.28
C TYR A 39 2.98 10.36 -9.69
N ALA A 40 2.64 11.56 -10.15
CA ALA A 40 2.39 11.80 -11.56
C ALA A 40 3.67 11.53 -12.37
N ASP A 41 3.55 11.37 -13.69
CA ASP A 41 4.69 11.07 -14.57
C ASP A 41 5.83 12.11 -14.48
N THR A 42 5.50 13.34 -14.09
CA THR A 42 6.42 14.45 -13.87
C THR A 42 7.19 14.36 -12.54
N LEU A 43 6.85 13.41 -11.67
CA LEU A 43 7.42 13.14 -10.33
C LEU A 43 7.36 14.31 -9.34
N ASP A 44 6.74 15.43 -9.70
CA ASP A 44 6.58 16.64 -8.89
C ASP A 44 5.30 16.61 -8.03
N LEU A 45 4.30 15.83 -8.44
CA LEU A 45 3.01 15.74 -7.78
C LEU A 45 2.81 14.34 -7.19
N VAL A 46 2.67 14.27 -5.86
CA VAL A 46 2.19 13.06 -5.17
C VAL A 46 0.69 12.92 -5.44
N LEU A 47 0.31 11.81 -6.07
CA LEU A 47 -1.10 11.48 -6.33
C LEU A 47 -1.75 10.90 -5.08
N PHE A 48 -1.07 9.95 -4.45
CA PHE A 48 -1.49 9.36 -3.19
C PHE A 48 -0.32 8.73 -2.42
N GLU A 49 -0.53 8.55 -1.13
CA GLU A 49 0.25 7.67 -0.26
C GLU A 49 -0.67 6.62 0.34
N ALA A 50 -0.25 5.36 0.27
CA ALA A 50 -0.90 4.22 0.90
C ALA A 50 -0.01 3.69 2.03
N ALA A 51 -0.45 3.86 3.27
CA ALA A 51 0.24 3.39 4.46
C ALA A 51 -0.37 2.07 4.94
N PHE A 52 0.45 1.02 5.02
CA PHE A 52 0.02 -0.34 5.35
C PHE A 52 0.44 -0.71 6.77
N CYS A 53 -0.50 -1.27 7.53
CA CYS A 53 -0.23 -1.94 8.79
C CYS A 53 -0.63 -3.41 8.69
N PHE A 54 0.33 -4.30 8.41
CA PHE A 54 0.09 -5.74 8.34
C PHE A 54 -0.26 -6.37 9.70
N SER A 55 -0.06 -5.66 10.81
CA SER A 55 -0.54 -6.09 12.14
C SER A 55 -2.00 -5.67 12.40
N CYS A 56 -2.42 -4.50 11.92
CA CYS A 56 -3.80 -4.04 12.04
C CYS A 56 -4.69 -4.45 10.86
N HIS A 57 -4.10 -5.06 9.82
CA HIS A 57 -4.82 -5.49 8.61
C HIS A 57 -5.51 -4.30 7.92
N GLU A 58 -4.89 -3.13 8.00
CA GLU A 58 -5.47 -1.84 7.60
C GLU A 58 -4.52 -1.11 6.67
N VAL A 59 -5.09 -0.52 5.61
CA VAL A 59 -4.42 0.45 4.74
C VAL A 59 -5.14 1.79 4.85
N ARG A 60 -4.36 2.86 5.07
CA ARG A 60 -4.84 4.24 5.00
C ARG A 60 -4.28 4.91 3.78
N MET A 61 -5.15 5.51 3.00
CA MET A 61 -4.77 6.25 1.81
C MET A 61 -5.14 7.72 1.94
N HIS A 62 -4.22 8.59 1.52
CA HIS A 62 -4.47 10.02 1.41
C HIS A 62 -3.81 10.58 0.15
N GLY A 63 -4.37 11.66 -0.38
CA GLY A 63 -3.89 12.31 -1.59
C GLY A 63 -5.02 12.89 -2.40
N THR A 64 -4.69 13.71 -3.39
CA THR A 64 -5.68 14.36 -4.27
C THR A 64 -6.37 13.36 -5.18
N ALA A 65 -5.73 12.22 -5.46
CA ALA A 65 -6.28 11.15 -6.29
C ALA A 65 -7.02 10.05 -5.49
N VAL A 66 -7.21 10.21 -4.18
CA VAL A 66 -7.87 9.20 -3.33
C VAL A 66 -9.34 9.56 -3.11
N PRO A 67 -10.30 8.80 -3.66
CA PRO A 67 -11.71 8.94 -3.33
C PRO A 67 -11.96 8.68 -1.83
N PRO A 68 -12.89 9.40 -1.17
CA PRO A 68 -13.15 9.23 0.26
C PRO A 68 -13.46 7.79 0.68
N ALA A 69 -14.15 7.03 -0.17
CA ALA A 69 -14.48 5.63 0.08
C ALA A 69 -13.25 4.70 0.18
N LEU A 70 -12.10 5.11 -0.37
CA LEU A 70 -10.86 4.35 -0.36
C LEU A 70 -9.87 4.84 0.71
N ALA A 71 -10.21 5.89 1.47
CA ALA A 71 -9.30 6.51 2.44
C ALA A 71 -8.87 5.53 3.56
N THR A 72 -9.71 4.55 3.89
CA THR A 72 -9.37 3.48 4.84
C THR A 72 -9.99 2.19 4.36
N GLN A 73 -9.16 1.15 4.22
CA GLN A 73 -9.60 -0.19 3.85
C GLN A 73 -8.96 -1.22 4.76
N PHE A 74 -9.61 -2.38 4.87
CA PHE A 74 -9.11 -3.52 5.63
C PHE A 74 -8.81 -4.68 4.69
N PHE A 75 -7.75 -5.43 4.96
CA PHE A 75 -7.29 -6.52 4.12
C PHE A 75 -6.88 -7.74 4.95
N ASP A 76 -7.02 -8.95 4.41
CA ASP A 76 -6.50 -10.16 5.07
C ASP A 76 -4.98 -10.24 4.92
N ALA A 77 -4.23 -9.87 5.97
CA ALA A 77 -2.77 -9.96 5.97
C ALA A 77 -2.24 -11.41 5.89
N GLY A 78 -3.09 -12.39 6.17
CA GLY A 78 -2.82 -13.81 6.02
C GLY A 78 -2.89 -14.29 4.57
N ALA A 79 -3.52 -13.54 3.66
CA ALA A 79 -3.69 -13.95 2.28
C ALA A 79 -2.36 -13.99 1.49
N PRO A 80 -2.23 -14.85 0.46
CA PRO A 80 -1.03 -14.93 -0.38
C PRO A 80 -0.60 -13.57 -0.98
N GLN A 81 -1.57 -12.75 -1.39
CA GLN A 81 -1.36 -11.42 -1.98
C GLN A 81 -0.72 -10.45 -0.96
N ALA A 82 -1.24 -10.42 0.27
CA ALA A 82 -0.69 -9.59 1.33
C ALA A 82 0.75 -10.03 1.70
N ARG A 83 1.01 -11.33 1.73
CA ARG A 83 2.37 -11.85 1.96
C ARG A 83 3.33 -11.46 0.84
N ALA A 84 2.88 -11.53 -0.42
CA ALA A 84 3.67 -11.10 -1.58
C ALA A 84 3.98 -9.60 -1.54
N LEU A 85 2.98 -8.77 -1.21
CA LEU A 85 3.17 -7.33 -1.04
C LEU A 85 4.17 -7.01 0.08
N LEU A 86 4.06 -7.67 1.24
CA LEU A 86 5.00 -7.48 2.34
C LEU A 86 6.43 -7.91 1.97
N ALA A 87 6.60 -8.99 1.21
CA ALA A 87 7.90 -9.42 0.72
C ALA A 87 8.51 -8.39 -0.23
N LEU A 88 7.71 -7.85 -1.17
CA LEU A 88 8.11 -6.79 -2.10
C LEU A 88 8.59 -5.54 -1.34
N LEU A 89 7.81 -5.09 -0.34
CA LEU A 89 8.14 -3.92 0.47
C LEU A 89 9.42 -4.11 1.29
N ARG A 90 9.63 -5.31 1.85
CA ARG A 90 10.86 -5.67 2.58
C ARG A 90 12.09 -5.66 1.67
N GLU A 91 11.96 -6.16 0.46
CA GLU A 91 13.06 -6.16 -0.51
C GLU A 91 13.43 -4.73 -0.91
N ALA A 92 12.43 -3.89 -1.17
CA ALA A 92 12.64 -2.48 -1.51
C ALA A 92 13.20 -1.61 -0.37
N ALA A 93 13.17 -2.08 0.87
CA ALA A 93 13.74 -1.38 2.03
C ALA A 93 15.19 -1.79 2.34
N ARG A 94 15.73 -2.78 1.62
CA ARG A 94 17.17 -3.10 1.65
C ARG A 94 17.98 -2.01 0.97
#